data_AF-A0A672GHA7-F1
#
_entry.id   AF-A0A672GHA7-F1
#
_cell.length_a   1.000
_cell.length_b   1.000
_cell.length_c   1.000
_cell.angle_alpha   90.00
_cell.angle_beta   90.00
_cell.angle_gamma   90.00
#
_symmetry.space_group_name_H-M   'P 1'
#
loop_
_entity.id
_entity.type
_entity.pdbx_description
1 polymer ?
#
loop_
_entity_poly.entity_id
_entity_poly.type
_entity_poly.pdbx_seq_one_letter_code
_entity_poly.pdbx_strand_id
1 'polypeptide(L)'
;APVADSPVSPPVVADVAPTAVEVLQGVAGEQRLAELGLAAHTPVGLIQNLLEFIHLDLGLPWWGAIVAGTVLARLAVFPVIVKGQREAAKLNNVLPEMTKLTNRMNEAKQSGNKFEFSKAYADLSVFQKKHDVNPLRGFLVPLVQAPVFISFFIALRKMAYLPVPSLQTGGVLWFTDLSLADPYYILPLAVTGTMFFILELGAESGIDNPNLRAMKTVFRIMPFIILPLTINFPTAVFTYWLTSNCFSLGQVALLRHPAVRERFRIPERIQHPPTAMPPSDGLIESMKKGWKNAQLAHQLEEREKRIKNHLDLAAKGPLRQTFTHNPLQQTAPVAAAKSKSAGDKAQPWKDTIG
;
A
#
# COMPACT_ATOMS: atom_id res chain seq x y z
N ALA A 1 77.63 39.17 -0.46
CA ALA A 1 76.28 39.63 -0.05
C ALA A 1 75.53 38.40 0.48
N PRO A 2 75.05 38.40 1.73
CA PRO A 2 74.30 37.27 2.26
C PRO A 2 72.83 37.36 1.83
N VAL A 3 72.24 36.20 1.55
CA VAL A 3 70.83 36.02 1.18
C VAL A 3 69.99 36.17 2.45
N ALA A 4 68.99 37.05 2.42
CA ALA A 4 68.07 37.27 3.53
C ALA A 4 66.99 36.18 3.55
N ASP A 5 66.99 35.34 4.58
CA ASP A 5 65.86 34.49 4.93
C ASP A 5 64.72 35.36 5.46
N SER A 6 63.56 35.29 4.79
CA SER A 6 62.32 35.87 5.29
C SER A 6 61.57 34.81 6.11
N PRO A 7 61.07 35.11 7.32
CA PRO A 7 60.35 34.12 8.11
C PRO A 7 58.96 33.87 7.51
N VAL A 8 58.72 32.63 7.10
CA VAL A 8 57.41 32.11 6.73
C VAL A 8 56.53 32.12 7.98
N SER A 9 55.49 32.94 7.98
CA SER A 9 54.44 32.91 9.00
C SER A 9 53.52 31.71 8.73
N PRO A 10 53.15 30.89 9.75
CA PRO A 10 52.23 29.78 9.54
C PRO A 10 50.81 30.32 9.26
N PRO A 11 49.99 29.60 8.46
CA PRO A 11 48.61 29.99 8.23
C PRO A 11 47.83 29.81 9.54
N VAL A 12 47.28 30.91 10.07
CA VAL A 12 46.32 30.87 11.16
C VAL A 12 45.03 30.29 10.59
N VAL A 13 44.82 28.99 10.82
CA VAL A 13 43.50 28.36 10.62
C VAL A 13 42.62 28.84 11.76
N ALA A 14 41.94 29.97 11.53
CA ALA A 14 40.96 30.50 12.45
C ALA A 14 39.66 29.70 12.28
N ASP A 15 39.55 28.60 13.02
CA ASP A 15 38.29 27.87 13.24
C ASP A 15 37.47 28.68 14.26
N VAL A 16 36.87 29.77 13.80
CA VAL A 16 35.93 30.56 14.60
C VAL A 16 34.54 30.21 14.10
N ALA A 17 33.77 29.51 14.94
CA ALA A 17 32.35 29.30 14.67
C ALA A 17 31.69 30.67 14.39
N PRO A 18 30.97 30.83 13.28
CA PRO A 18 30.40 32.12 12.91
C PRO A 18 29.49 32.61 14.03
N THR A 19 29.62 33.89 14.39
CA THR A 19 28.76 34.47 15.41
C THR A 19 27.31 34.49 14.91
N ALA A 20 26.33 34.37 15.82
CA ALA A 20 24.91 34.38 15.45
C ALA A 20 24.52 35.60 14.59
N VAL A 21 25.23 36.72 14.75
CA VAL A 21 25.05 37.94 13.95
C VAL A 21 25.56 37.78 12.51
N GLU A 22 26.70 37.13 12.30
CA GLU A 22 27.23 36.84 10.95
C GLU A 22 26.35 35.82 10.21
N VAL A 23 25.81 34.83 10.92
CA VAL A 23 24.82 33.88 10.36
C VAL A 23 23.56 34.63 9.94
N LEU A 24 23.01 35.51 10.79
CA LEU A 24 21.82 36.30 10.47
C LEU A 24 22.05 37.29 9.31
N GLN A 25 23.25 37.86 9.19
CA GLN A 25 23.61 38.76 8.08
C GLN A 25 23.81 38.01 6.75
N GLY A 26 24.36 36.78 6.78
CA GLY A 26 24.46 35.93 5.58
C GLY A 26 23.10 35.48 5.06
N VAL A 27 22.17 35.18 5.96
CA VAL A 27 20.80 34.74 5.64
C VAL A 27 19.95 35.85 4.98
N ALA A 28 20.19 37.12 5.31
CA ALA A 28 19.42 38.25 4.76
C ALA A 28 19.68 38.54 3.26
N GLY A 29 20.76 37.99 2.69
CA GLY A 29 21.10 38.10 1.27
C GLY A 29 20.78 36.86 0.43
N GLU A 30 20.16 35.83 1.03
CA GLU A 30 19.91 34.57 0.34
C GLU A 30 18.76 34.66 -0.66
N GLN A 31 18.96 33.99 -1.80
CA GLN A 31 17.97 33.91 -2.85
C GLN A 31 16.77 33.08 -2.40
N ARG A 32 15.55 33.62 -2.53
CA ARG A 32 14.34 32.89 -2.17
C ARG A 32 14.07 31.74 -3.14
N LEU A 33 13.55 30.63 -2.61
CA LEU A 33 13.16 29.43 -3.36
C LEU A 33 12.18 29.76 -4.48
N ALA A 34 11.30 30.73 -4.30
CA ALA A 34 10.36 31.18 -5.33
C ALA A 34 11.08 31.70 -6.59
N GLU A 35 12.24 32.35 -6.44
CA GLU A 35 13.04 32.86 -7.56
C GLU A 35 13.71 31.73 -8.36
N LEU A 36 13.97 30.60 -7.70
CA LEU A 36 14.42 29.37 -8.33
C LEU A 36 13.25 28.58 -8.98
N GLY A 37 12.02 29.11 -9.00
CA GLY A 37 10.85 28.39 -9.50
C GLY A 37 10.40 27.24 -8.59
N LEU A 38 10.85 27.22 -7.33
CA LEU A 38 10.36 26.34 -6.27
C LEU A 38 9.21 27.06 -5.51
N ALA A 39 8.73 26.49 -4.41
CA ALA A 39 7.78 27.16 -3.50
C ALA A 39 6.36 27.47 -4.05
N ALA A 40 5.90 26.74 -5.08
CA ALA A 40 4.54 26.89 -5.62
C ALA A 40 3.41 26.56 -4.61
N HIS A 41 2.16 26.97 -4.87
CA HIS A 41 0.98 26.67 -4.03
C HIS A 41 0.50 25.20 -4.06
N THR A 42 1.41 24.26 -4.30
CA THR A 42 1.17 22.81 -4.24
C THR A 42 1.58 22.29 -2.86
N PRO A 43 1.14 21.08 -2.44
CA PRO A 43 1.61 20.48 -1.18
C PRO A 43 3.13 20.44 -1.05
N VAL A 44 3.83 20.19 -2.16
CA VAL A 44 5.30 20.21 -2.24
C VAL A 44 5.85 21.61 -1.96
N GLY A 45 5.31 22.63 -2.61
CA GLY A 45 5.79 23.99 -2.41
C GLY A 45 5.38 24.61 -1.07
N LEU A 46 4.28 24.17 -0.46
CA LEU A 46 3.96 24.51 0.93
C LEU A 46 5.03 24.00 1.91
N ILE A 47 5.56 22.79 1.69
CA ILE A 47 6.69 22.30 2.48
C ILE A 47 7.95 23.14 2.23
N GLN A 48 8.22 23.49 0.97
CA GLN A 48 9.38 24.35 0.63
C GLN A 48 9.28 25.73 1.30
N ASN A 49 8.11 26.36 1.27
CA ASN A 49 7.85 27.63 1.95
C ASN A 49 8.00 27.50 3.48
N LEU A 50 7.51 26.40 4.07
CA LEU A 50 7.68 26.15 5.50
C LEU A 50 9.16 26.01 5.87
N LEU A 51 9.92 25.23 5.10
CA LEU A 51 11.35 25.01 5.36
C LEU A 51 12.16 26.29 5.15
N GLU A 52 11.85 27.06 4.10
CA GLU A 52 12.44 28.38 3.85
C GLU A 52 12.14 29.34 5.00
N PHE A 53 10.89 29.42 5.48
CA PHE A 53 10.53 30.27 6.62
C PHE A 53 11.32 29.89 7.88
N ILE A 54 11.46 28.60 8.16
CA ILE A 54 12.24 28.13 9.31
C ILE A 54 13.74 28.43 9.12
N HIS A 55 14.25 28.39 7.89
CA HIS A 55 15.64 28.69 7.59
C HIS A 55 15.94 30.19 7.66
N LEU A 56 15.19 31.00 6.90
CA LEU A 56 15.44 32.42 6.70
C LEU A 56 14.93 33.26 7.87
N ASP A 57 13.69 33.05 8.32
CA ASP A 57 13.05 33.90 9.32
C ASP A 57 13.37 33.48 10.76
N LEU A 58 13.54 32.18 11.01
CA LEU A 58 13.93 31.66 12.33
C LEU A 58 15.45 31.45 12.48
N GLY A 59 16.22 31.62 11.39
CA GLY A 59 17.69 31.56 11.40
C GLY A 59 18.28 30.18 11.66
N LEU A 60 17.52 29.10 11.44
CA LEU A 60 18.03 27.73 11.61
C LEU A 60 18.80 27.30 10.37
N PRO A 61 19.92 26.57 10.47
CA PRO A 61 20.58 25.97 9.30
C PRO A 61 19.65 24.97 8.61
N TRP A 62 19.85 24.68 7.32
CA TRP A 62 18.94 23.83 6.54
C TRP A 62 18.68 22.46 7.16
N TRP A 63 19.70 21.78 7.72
CA TRP A 63 19.49 20.50 8.42
C TRP A 63 18.52 20.66 9.59
N GLY A 64 18.64 21.76 10.34
CA GLY A 64 17.78 22.11 11.47
C GLY A 64 16.37 22.50 11.01
N ALA A 65 16.26 23.23 9.90
CA ALA A 65 14.98 23.57 9.29
C ALA A 65 14.22 22.31 8.84
N ILE A 66 14.91 21.35 8.23
CA ILE A 66 14.34 20.05 7.86
C ILE A 66 13.86 19.30 9.10
N VAL A 67 14.68 19.22 10.16
CA VAL A 67 14.31 18.54 11.41
C VAL A 67 13.08 19.19 12.04
N ALA A 68 13.09 20.51 12.21
CA ALA A 68 12.00 21.27 12.83
C ALA A 68 10.71 21.17 12.00
N GLY A 69 10.80 21.37 10.68
CA GLY A 69 9.66 21.24 9.76
C GLY A 69 9.05 19.82 9.81
N THR A 70 9.89 18.79 9.90
CA THR A 70 9.44 17.40 10.07
C THR A 70 8.68 17.22 11.37
N VAL A 71 9.23 17.70 12.50
CA VAL A 71 8.60 17.58 13.82
C VAL A 71 7.27 18.32 13.86
N LEU A 72 7.19 19.54 13.29
CA LEU A 72 5.94 20.30 13.20
C LEU A 72 4.87 19.55 12.41
N ALA A 73 5.21 19.02 11.23
CA ALA A 73 4.28 18.23 10.43
C ALA A 73 3.82 16.97 11.18
N ARG A 74 4.74 16.31 11.90
CA ARG A 74 4.44 15.12 12.70
C ARG A 74 3.51 15.44 13.87
N LEU A 75 3.71 16.56 14.57
CA LEU A 75 2.82 17.03 15.62
C LEU A 75 1.43 17.37 15.08
N ALA A 76 1.34 17.99 13.90
CA ALA A 76 0.06 18.29 13.25
C ALA A 76 -0.74 17.01 12.90
N VAL A 77 -0.05 15.94 12.48
CA VAL A 77 -0.68 14.66 12.12
C VAL A 77 -0.94 13.76 13.34
N PHE A 78 -0.28 14.01 14.47
CA PHE A 78 -0.36 13.19 15.68
C PHE A 78 -1.80 12.89 16.17
N PRO A 79 -2.75 13.86 16.21
CA PRO A 79 -4.13 13.57 16.61
C PRO A 79 -4.82 12.53 15.72
N VAL A 80 -4.56 12.56 14.41
CA VAL A 80 -5.08 11.58 13.46
C VAL A 80 -4.50 10.20 13.75
N ILE A 81 -3.22 10.13 14.12
CA ILE A 81 -2.55 8.87 14.48
C ILE A 81 -3.15 8.27 15.75
N VAL A 82 -3.38 9.09 16.78
CA VAL A 82 -4.05 8.66 18.03
C VAL A 82 -5.44 8.10 17.72
N LYS A 83 -6.22 8.77 16.86
CA LYS A 83 -7.53 8.28 16.41
C LYS A 83 -7.40 6.94 15.67
N GLY A 84 -6.44 6.83 14.76
CA GLY A 84 -6.16 5.58 14.04
C GLY A 84 -5.81 4.42 14.97
N GLN A 85 -4.97 4.65 15.98
CA GLN A 85 -4.61 3.66 16.99
C GLN A 85 -5.82 3.19 17.81
N ARG A 86 -6.73 4.11 18.16
CA ARG A 86 -7.98 3.77 18.85
C ARG A 86 -8.85 2.83 18.00
N GLU A 87 -9.05 3.17 16.72
CA GLU A 87 -9.86 2.37 15.81
C GLU A 87 -9.21 1.01 15.51
N ALA A 88 -7.88 0.97 15.40
CA ALA A 88 -7.12 -0.27 15.24
C ALA A 88 -7.28 -1.20 16.46
N ALA A 89 -7.23 -0.67 17.69
CA ALA A 89 -7.43 -1.44 18.91
C ALA A 89 -8.87 -2.00 19.00
N LYS A 90 -9.89 -1.17 18.73
CA LYS A 90 -11.30 -1.63 18.68
C LYS A 90 -11.48 -2.78 17.68
N LEU A 91 -10.94 -2.62 16.46
CA LEU A 91 -11.04 -3.62 15.41
C LEU A 91 -10.31 -4.90 15.78
N ASN A 92 -9.11 -4.80 16.37
CA ASN A 92 -8.37 -5.96 16.85
C ASN A 92 -9.19 -6.76 17.86
N ASN A 93 -9.88 -6.09 18.80
CA ASN A 93 -10.62 -6.77 19.87
C ASN A 93 -11.79 -7.62 19.37
N VAL A 94 -12.39 -7.27 18.22
CA VAL A 94 -13.50 -8.02 17.61
C VAL A 94 -13.08 -8.79 16.36
N LEU A 95 -11.77 -8.86 16.09
CA LEU A 95 -11.23 -9.43 14.87
C LEU A 95 -11.69 -10.88 14.60
N PRO A 96 -11.68 -11.82 15.57
CA PRO A 96 -12.04 -13.21 15.29
C PRO A 96 -13.48 -13.36 14.76
N GLU A 97 -14.43 -12.67 15.39
CA GLU A 97 -15.84 -12.70 15.00
C GLU A 97 -16.06 -11.99 13.66
N MET A 98 -15.39 -10.85 13.45
CA MET A 98 -15.36 -10.16 12.15
C MET A 98 -14.86 -11.08 11.03
N THR A 99 -13.78 -11.83 11.27
CA THR A 99 -13.23 -12.78 10.30
C THR A 99 -14.22 -13.92 10.02
N LYS A 100 -14.85 -14.48 11.05
CA LYS A 100 -15.86 -15.53 10.89
C LYS A 100 -17.05 -15.06 10.04
N LEU A 101 -17.59 -13.87 10.31
CA LEU A 101 -18.69 -13.29 9.54
C LEU A 101 -18.28 -12.96 8.10
N THR A 102 -17.06 -12.45 7.91
CA THR A 102 -16.49 -12.19 6.58
C THR A 102 -16.33 -13.47 5.77
N ASN A 103 -15.86 -14.56 6.40
CA ASN A 103 -15.72 -15.86 5.75
C ASN A 103 -17.09 -16.42 5.33
N ARG A 104 -18.08 -16.39 6.21
CA ARG A 104 -19.46 -16.80 5.90
C ARG A 104 -20.06 -16.00 4.73
N MET A 105 -19.82 -14.68 4.70
CA MET A 105 -20.22 -13.82 3.57
C MET A 105 -19.51 -14.24 2.27
N ASN A 106 -18.21 -14.53 2.32
CA ASN A 106 -17.45 -14.96 1.15
C ASN A 106 -17.87 -16.35 0.63
N GLU A 107 -18.15 -17.29 1.53
CA GLU A 107 -18.69 -18.61 1.20
C GLU A 107 -20.08 -18.50 0.55
N ALA A 108 -20.97 -17.71 1.13
CA ALA A 108 -22.28 -17.44 0.55
C ALA A 108 -22.18 -16.78 -0.83
N LYS A 109 -21.25 -15.84 -1.01
CA LYS A 109 -20.96 -15.24 -2.34
C LYS A 109 -20.50 -16.28 -3.35
N GLN A 110 -19.62 -17.21 -2.94
CA GLN A 110 -19.11 -18.28 -3.81
C GLN A 110 -20.17 -19.32 -4.16
N SER A 111 -21.10 -19.58 -3.25
CA SER A 111 -22.22 -20.52 -3.50
C SER A 111 -23.20 -20.03 -4.58
N GLY A 112 -23.17 -18.75 -4.93
CA GLY A 112 -24.14 -18.12 -5.85
C GLY A 112 -25.51 -17.87 -5.21
N ASN A 113 -25.72 -18.24 -3.94
CA ASN A 113 -26.96 -18.02 -3.23
C ASN A 113 -27.09 -16.55 -2.79
N LYS A 114 -27.82 -15.76 -3.59
CA LYS A 114 -28.05 -14.33 -3.33
C LYS A 114 -28.74 -14.05 -2.00
N PHE A 115 -29.63 -14.94 -1.56
CA PHE A 115 -30.34 -14.76 -0.28
C PHE A 115 -29.38 -14.95 0.91
N GLU A 116 -28.60 -16.02 0.90
CA GLU A 116 -27.59 -16.25 1.94
C GLU A 116 -26.52 -15.17 1.96
N PHE A 117 -26.08 -14.69 0.79
CA PHE A 117 -25.14 -13.59 0.71
C PHE A 117 -25.71 -12.31 1.33
N SER A 118 -26.96 -11.95 0.99
CA SER A 118 -27.64 -10.78 1.56
C SER A 118 -27.77 -10.89 3.08
N LYS A 119 -28.16 -12.08 3.58
CA LYS A 119 -28.25 -12.35 5.02
C LYS A 119 -26.90 -12.24 5.72
N ALA A 120 -25.85 -12.88 5.18
CA ALA A 120 -24.51 -12.83 5.76
C ALA A 120 -23.91 -11.41 5.73
N TYR A 121 -24.18 -10.64 4.68
CA TYR A 121 -23.79 -9.23 4.59
C TYR A 121 -24.52 -8.37 5.63
N ALA A 122 -25.83 -8.58 5.82
CA ALA A 122 -26.61 -7.90 6.84
C ALA A 122 -26.10 -8.24 8.25
N ASP A 123 -25.83 -9.52 8.55
CA ASP A 123 -25.25 -9.98 9.82
C ASP A 123 -23.92 -9.25 10.11
N LEU A 124 -23.02 -9.18 9.11
CA LEU A 124 -21.75 -8.46 9.21
C LEU A 124 -21.95 -6.95 9.45
N SER A 125 -22.90 -6.33 8.74
CA SER A 125 -23.21 -4.90 8.87
C SER A 125 -23.78 -4.57 10.26
N VAL A 126 -24.71 -5.39 10.76
CA VAL A 126 -25.27 -5.26 12.12
C VAL A 126 -24.17 -5.43 13.16
N PHE A 127 -23.29 -6.41 12.98
CA PHE A 127 -22.15 -6.62 13.86
C PHE A 127 -21.23 -5.39 13.92
N GLN A 128 -20.81 -4.88 12.76
CA GLN A 128 -19.96 -3.69 12.67
C GLN A 128 -20.59 -2.47 13.36
N LYS A 129 -21.90 -2.25 13.15
CA LYS A 129 -22.65 -1.16 13.81
C LYS A 129 -22.75 -1.36 15.32
N LYS A 130 -23.06 -2.58 15.78
CA LYS A 130 -23.19 -2.92 17.21
C LYS A 130 -21.89 -2.68 17.97
N HIS A 131 -20.75 -2.97 17.34
CA HIS A 131 -19.43 -2.79 17.95
C HIS A 131 -18.74 -1.46 17.58
N ASP A 132 -19.40 -0.57 16.82
CA ASP A 132 -18.83 0.68 16.27
C ASP A 132 -17.44 0.46 15.65
N VAL A 133 -17.31 -0.58 14.82
CA VAL A 133 -16.07 -0.88 14.11
C VAL A 133 -16.25 -0.66 12.61
N ASN A 134 -15.30 0.03 12.01
CA ASN A 134 -15.24 0.20 10.57
C ASN A 134 -13.79 0.00 10.09
N PRO A 135 -13.52 -1.06 9.30
CA PRO A 135 -12.18 -1.32 8.76
C PRO A 135 -11.56 -0.12 8.01
N LEU A 136 -12.38 0.70 7.36
CA LEU A 136 -11.92 1.87 6.60
C LEU A 136 -11.33 2.97 7.49
N ARG A 137 -11.76 3.07 8.76
CA ARG A 137 -11.22 4.08 9.69
C ARG A 137 -9.74 3.82 10.00
N GLY A 138 -9.27 2.57 9.92
CA GLY A 138 -7.86 2.21 10.06
C GLY A 138 -6.97 2.74 8.93
N PHE A 139 -7.52 2.95 7.73
CA PHE A 139 -6.80 3.48 6.57
C PHE A 139 -6.62 5.00 6.60
N LEU A 140 -7.24 5.70 7.55
CA LEU A 140 -7.14 7.15 7.67
C LEU A 140 -5.69 7.62 7.90
N VAL A 141 -4.93 6.87 8.70
CA VAL A 141 -3.54 7.21 9.03
C VAL A 141 -2.64 7.19 7.79
N PRO A 142 -2.53 6.07 7.03
CA PRO A 142 -1.72 6.05 5.82
C PRO A 142 -2.23 7.03 4.76
N LEU A 143 -3.55 7.27 4.67
CA LEU A 143 -4.13 8.23 3.72
C LEU A 143 -3.66 9.67 3.98
N VAL A 144 -3.41 10.04 5.24
CA VAL A 144 -2.87 11.37 5.59
C VAL A 144 -1.33 11.38 5.55
N GLN A 145 -0.69 10.32 6.04
CA GLN A 145 0.78 10.26 6.13
C GLN A 145 1.45 10.15 4.75
N ALA A 146 0.91 9.36 3.83
CA ALA A 146 1.54 9.16 2.53
C ALA A 146 1.66 10.47 1.72
N PRO A 147 0.60 11.31 1.58
CA PRO A 147 0.74 12.61 0.93
C PRO A 147 1.75 13.54 1.61
N VAL A 148 1.80 13.57 2.94
CA VAL A 148 2.80 14.37 3.69
C VAL A 148 4.21 13.87 3.37
N PHE A 149 4.43 12.55 3.44
CA PHE A 149 5.72 11.95 3.12
C PHE A 149 6.15 12.22 1.68
N ILE A 150 5.26 12.00 0.72
CA ILE A 150 5.52 12.26 -0.70
C ILE A 150 5.83 13.75 -0.93
N SER A 151 5.12 14.65 -0.25
CA SER A 151 5.35 16.10 -0.38
C SER A 151 6.74 16.50 0.12
N PHE A 152 7.14 16.06 1.31
CA PHE A 152 8.50 16.28 1.83
C PHE A 152 9.57 15.66 0.93
N PHE A 153 9.37 14.41 0.51
CA PHE A 153 10.31 13.71 -0.35
C PHE A 153 10.55 14.45 -1.67
N ILE A 154 9.47 14.85 -2.36
CA ILE A 154 9.57 15.59 -3.63
C ILE A 154 10.15 16.98 -3.38
N ALA A 155 9.77 17.67 -2.31
CA ALA A 155 10.26 19.01 -1.98
C ALA A 155 11.78 19.04 -1.84
N LEU A 156 12.31 18.16 -0.99
CA LEU A 156 13.74 18.08 -0.69
C LEU A 156 14.55 17.58 -1.89
N ARG A 157 14.01 16.61 -2.64
CA ARG A 157 14.65 16.14 -3.87
C ARG A 157 14.72 17.23 -4.94
N LYS A 158 13.65 18.03 -5.11
CA LYS A 158 13.66 19.17 -6.04
C LYS A 158 14.67 20.23 -5.61
N MET A 159 14.72 20.56 -4.32
CA MET A 159 15.68 21.53 -3.79
C MET A 159 17.14 21.07 -3.97
N ALA A 160 17.41 19.77 -3.79
CA ALA A 160 18.74 19.20 -4.00
C ALA A 160 19.14 19.15 -5.48
N TYR A 161 18.21 18.82 -6.39
CA TYR A 161 18.52 18.66 -7.82
C TYR A 161 18.45 19.94 -8.64
N LEU A 162 17.78 20.98 -8.15
CA LEU A 162 17.85 22.34 -8.67
C LEU A 162 18.84 23.17 -7.82
N PRO A 163 19.99 22.59 -7.45
CA PRO A 163 20.79 22.84 -6.26
C PRO A 163 20.61 24.24 -5.67
N VAL A 164 19.85 24.35 -4.59
CA VAL A 164 19.77 25.60 -3.81
C VAL A 164 21.16 25.86 -3.22
N PRO A 165 21.81 27.00 -3.51
CA PRO A 165 23.20 27.23 -3.09
C PRO A 165 23.43 27.05 -1.59
N SER A 166 22.53 27.55 -0.73
CA SER A 166 22.66 27.43 0.72
C SER A 166 22.46 26.00 1.25
N LEU A 167 21.93 25.05 0.47
CA LEU A 167 21.92 23.63 0.87
C LEU A 167 23.30 22.99 0.84
N GLN A 168 24.25 23.50 0.05
CA GLN A 168 25.59 22.92 -0.09
C GLN A 168 26.44 23.10 1.18
N THR A 169 26.11 24.11 1.99
CA THR A 169 26.78 24.43 3.26
C THR A 169 25.84 24.33 4.46
N GLY A 170 24.56 24.03 4.24
CA GLY A 170 23.52 24.03 5.27
C GLY A 170 23.40 22.74 6.08
N GLY A 171 24.31 21.78 5.89
CA GLY A 171 24.39 20.51 6.61
C GLY A 171 25.12 20.58 7.96
N VAL A 172 25.46 19.42 8.52
CA VAL A 172 26.14 19.33 9.83
C VAL A 172 26.98 18.06 9.95
N LEU A 173 27.95 18.06 10.86
CA LEU A 173 28.83 16.92 11.14
C LEU A 173 29.56 16.44 9.88
N TRP A 174 29.29 15.21 9.42
CA TRP A 174 29.94 14.60 8.25
C TRP A 174 29.21 14.85 6.92
N PHE A 175 28.04 15.50 6.95
CA PHE A 175 27.21 15.77 5.77
C PHE A 175 26.96 17.27 5.62
N THR A 176 28.00 18.04 5.27
CA THR A 176 27.88 19.50 5.08
C THR A 176 27.01 19.87 3.87
N ASP A 177 27.13 19.11 2.78
CA ASP A 177 26.32 19.30 1.57
C ASP A 177 25.06 18.44 1.63
N LEU A 178 23.90 19.11 1.71
CA LEU A 178 22.59 18.46 1.78
C LEU A 178 22.06 17.99 0.41
N SER A 179 22.68 18.45 -0.68
CA SER A 179 22.27 18.17 -2.06
C SER A 179 22.87 16.88 -2.63
N LEU A 180 23.99 16.44 -2.07
CA LEU A 180 24.73 15.25 -2.48
C LEU A 180 24.34 14.01 -1.67
N ALA A 181 24.75 12.83 -2.14
CA ALA A 181 24.60 11.58 -1.39
C ALA A 181 25.52 11.57 -0.15
N ASP A 182 25.14 10.82 0.89
CA ASP A 182 25.94 10.71 2.12
C ASP A 182 27.31 10.09 1.79
N PRO A 183 28.44 10.80 2.04
CA PRO A 183 29.77 10.32 1.68
C PRO A 183 30.18 9.01 2.38
N TYR A 184 29.59 8.73 3.54
CA TYR A 184 29.91 7.60 4.40
C TYR A 184 28.76 6.59 4.52
N TYR A 185 27.65 6.82 3.80
CA TYR A 185 26.42 6.02 3.85
C TYR A 185 25.80 5.85 5.25
N ILE A 186 26.16 6.72 6.21
CA ILE A 186 25.68 6.63 7.60
C ILE A 186 24.17 6.87 7.65
N LEU A 187 23.68 7.94 7.02
CA LEU A 187 22.26 8.27 7.03
C LEU A 187 21.37 7.20 6.35
N PRO A 188 21.68 6.68 5.14
CA PRO A 188 20.92 5.58 4.53
C PRO A 188 20.83 4.32 5.40
N LEU A 189 21.93 3.92 6.05
CA LEU A 189 21.95 2.77 6.95
C LEU A 189 21.14 3.03 8.22
N ALA A 190 21.26 4.21 8.82
CA ALA A 190 20.46 4.61 9.98
C ALA A 190 18.96 4.65 9.67
N VAL A 191 18.56 5.17 8.51
CA VAL A 191 17.17 5.17 8.05
C VAL A 191 16.65 3.76 7.84
N THR A 192 17.46 2.88 7.23
CA THR A 192 17.10 1.47 7.04
C THR A 192 16.91 0.75 8.37
N GLY A 193 17.85 0.93 9.30
CA GLY A 193 17.78 0.34 10.64
C GLY A 193 16.56 0.85 11.43
N THR A 194 16.35 2.17 11.46
CA THR A 194 15.19 2.75 12.15
C THR A 194 13.86 2.31 11.51
N MET A 195 13.78 2.19 10.18
CA MET A 195 12.60 1.67 9.49
C MET A 195 12.33 0.21 9.86
N PHE A 196 13.38 -0.62 9.94
CA PHE A 196 13.27 -1.99 10.45
C PHE A 196 12.72 -2.03 11.89
N PHE A 197 13.26 -1.21 12.80
CA PHE A 197 12.77 -1.13 14.17
C PHE A 197 11.31 -0.64 14.26
N ILE A 198 10.92 0.33 13.43
CA ILE A 198 9.52 0.80 13.36
C ILE A 198 8.59 -0.33 12.95
N LEU A 199 9.00 -1.17 12.01
CA LEU A 199 8.19 -2.31 11.57
C LEU A 199 8.11 -3.39 12.65
N GLU A 200 9.21 -3.67 13.35
CA GLU A 200 9.24 -4.66 14.42
C GLU A 200 8.35 -4.22 15.60
N LEU A 201 8.49 -2.97 16.05
CA LEU A 201 7.63 -2.40 17.09
C LEU A 201 6.20 -2.12 16.58
N GLY A 202 6.04 -1.79 15.31
CA GLY A 202 4.73 -1.57 14.70
C GLY A 202 3.92 -2.86 14.56
N ALA A 203 4.58 -3.98 14.27
CA ALA A 203 3.95 -5.29 14.10
C ALA A 203 3.28 -5.80 15.37
N GLU A 204 3.77 -5.41 16.55
CA GLU A 204 3.15 -5.67 17.86
C GLU A 204 1.94 -4.77 18.14
N SER A 205 1.72 -3.71 17.36
CA SER A 205 0.55 -2.83 17.44
C SER A 205 -0.50 -3.08 16.34
N GLY A 206 -0.18 -3.91 15.33
CA GLY A 206 -1.09 -4.28 14.24
C GLY A 206 -1.83 -5.60 14.47
N ILE A 207 -3.01 -5.72 13.85
CA ILE A 207 -3.93 -6.87 13.84
C ILE A 207 -3.16 -8.20 13.72
N ASP A 208 -3.30 -9.10 14.69
CA ASP A 208 -2.78 -10.47 14.56
C ASP A 208 -3.73 -11.27 13.67
N ASN A 209 -3.39 -11.39 12.39
CA ASN A 209 -4.08 -12.25 11.44
C ASN A 209 -3.04 -13.19 10.81
N PRO A 210 -3.31 -14.49 10.59
CA PRO A 210 -2.30 -15.39 10.04
C PRO A 210 -1.94 -15.05 8.58
N ASN A 211 -2.85 -14.46 7.80
CA ASN A 211 -2.53 -13.87 6.48
C ASN A 211 -1.57 -12.67 6.59
N LEU A 212 -1.57 -11.99 7.73
CA LEU A 212 -0.63 -10.90 8.02
C LEU A 212 0.77 -11.42 8.35
N ARG A 213 0.99 -12.72 8.64
CA ARG A 213 2.34 -13.23 8.92
C ARG A 213 3.24 -13.16 7.69
N ALA A 214 2.74 -13.62 6.53
CA ALA A 214 3.48 -13.49 5.26
C ALA A 214 3.72 -12.01 4.91
N MET A 215 2.71 -11.16 5.13
CA MET A 215 2.81 -9.72 4.91
C MET A 215 3.85 -9.08 5.86
N LYS A 216 3.90 -9.49 7.13
CA LYS A 216 4.91 -9.08 8.12
C LYS A 216 6.32 -9.46 7.64
N THR A 217 6.52 -10.67 7.10
CA THR A 217 7.82 -11.08 6.53
C THR A 217 8.24 -10.20 5.36
N VAL A 218 7.31 -9.94 4.42
CA VAL A 218 7.58 -9.06 3.27
C VAL A 218 7.96 -7.65 3.74
N PHE A 219 7.21 -7.09 4.69
CA PHE A 219 7.53 -5.77 5.24
C PHE A 219 8.87 -5.75 5.96
N ARG A 220 9.25 -6.80 6.69
CA ARG A 220 10.55 -6.88 7.38
C ARG A 220 11.75 -6.81 6.42
N ILE A 221 11.61 -7.39 5.22
CA ILE A 221 12.68 -7.41 4.21
C ILE A 221 12.68 -6.11 3.38
N MET A 222 11.53 -5.42 3.28
CA MET A 222 11.35 -4.24 2.43
C MET A 222 12.40 -3.13 2.63
N PRO A 223 12.81 -2.72 3.86
CA PRO A 223 13.83 -1.70 4.04
C PRO A 223 15.16 -2.04 3.35
N PHE A 224 15.57 -3.32 3.39
CA PHE A 224 16.81 -3.79 2.77
C PHE A 224 16.74 -3.80 1.24
N ILE A 225 15.55 -4.01 0.66
CA ILE A 225 15.33 -3.91 -0.79
C ILE A 225 15.36 -2.45 -1.24
N ILE A 226 14.83 -1.53 -0.42
CA ILE A 226 14.78 -0.09 -0.74
C ILE A 226 16.16 0.56 -0.61
N LEU A 227 17.03 0.07 0.27
CA LEU A 227 18.37 0.62 0.49
C LEU A 227 19.19 0.82 -0.80
N PRO A 228 19.48 -0.20 -1.64
CA PRO A 228 20.27 0.01 -2.86
C PRO A 228 19.62 0.95 -3.87
N LEU A 229 18.29 1.06 -3.86
CA LEU A 229 17.54 1.97 -4.75
C LEU A 229 17.65 3.43 -4.31
N THR A 230 17.87 3.66 -3.02
CA THR A 230 17.82 5.01 -2.42
C THR A 230 19.18 5.50 -1.93
N ILE A 231 20.20 4.63 -1.87
CA ILE A 231 21.51 4.93 -1.27
C ILE A 231 22.20 6.17 -1.87
N ASN A 232 21.93 6.47 -3.14
CA ASN A 232 22.49 7.64 -3.85
C ASN A 232 21.59 8.88 -3.81
N PHE A 233 20.53 8.88 -3.00
CA PHE A 233 19.66 10.05 -2.86
C PHE A 233 20.33 11.12 -1.98
N PRO A 234 19.94 12.41 -2.17
CA PRO A 234 20.47 13.51 -1.38
C PRO A 234 20.32 13.30 0.13
N THR A 235 21.33 13.70 0.90
CA THR A 235 21.33 13.67 2.38
C THR A 235 20.18 14.48 2.99
N ALA A 236 19.69 15.53 2.32
CA ALA A 236 18.46 16.25 2.71
C ALA A 236 17.27 15.30 2.90
N VAL A 237 17.07 14.37 1.97
CA VAL A 237 15.96 13.40 2.00
C VAL A 237 16.13 12.44 3.18
N PHE A 238 17.35 11.95 3.40
CA PHE A 238 17.62 11.03 4.52
C PHE A 238 17.58 11.74 5.88
N THR A 239 17.94 13.02 5.96
CA THR A 239 17.80 13.84 7.19
C THR A 239 16.33 13.93 7.61
N TYR A 240 15.45 14.24 6.64
CA TYR A 240 14.00 14.19 6.84
C TYR A 240 13.54 12.79 7.28
N TRP A 241 13.94 11.75 6.54
CA TRP A 241 13.46 10.40 6.76
C TRP A 241 13.89 9.86 8.13
N LEU A 242 15.14 10.09 8.53
CA LEU A 242 15.66 9.70 9.83
C LEU A 242 14.91 10.41 10.95
N THR A 243 14.71 11.73 10.85
CA THR A 243 13.96 12.51 11.84
C THR A 243 12.53 11.99 11.98
N SER A 244 11.87 11.76 10.85
CA SER A 244 10.53 11.19 10.73
C SER A 244 10.43 9.79 11.37
N ASN A 245 11.46 8.96 11.19
CA ASN A 245 11.55 7.64 11.80
C ASN A 245 11.76 7.71 13.32
N CYS A 246 12.70 8.55 13.78
CA CYS A 246 12.95 8.78 15.20
C CYS A 246 11.69 9.29 15.92
N PHE A 247 10.96 10.24 15.30
CA PHE A 247 9.67 10.70 15.82
C PHE A 247 8.68 9.53 15.90
N SER A 248 8.61 8.68 14.87
CA SER A 248 7.71 7.51 14.86
C SER A 248 8.03 6.52 15.98
N LEU A 249 9.31 6.23 16.22
CA LEU A 249 9.76 5.37 17.31
C LEU A 249 9.39 5.96 18.68
N GLY A 250 9.67 7.25 18.89
CA GLY A 250 9.27 7.96 20.11
C GLY A 250 7.76 7.97 20.31
N GLN A 251 7.00 8.18 19.22
CA GLN A 251 5.55 8.12 19.23
C GLN A 251 5.01 6.73 19.59
N VAL A 252 5.63 5.66 19.07
CA VAL A 252 5.26 4.27 19.43
C VAL A 252 5.55 4.02 20.90
N ALA A 253 6.72 4.42 21.40
CA ALA A 253 7.06 4.30 22.81
C ALA A 253 6.05 5.06 23.70
N LEU A 254 5.71 6.29 23.31
CA LEU A 254 4.74 7.13 24.01
C LEU A 254 3.33 6.50 24.05
N LEU A 255 2.81 6.04 22.90
CA LEU A 255 1.46 5.48 22.79
C LEU A 255 1.34 4.04 23.32
N ARG A 256 2.46 3.39 23.64
CA ARG A 256 2.47 2.12 24.39
C ARG A 256 2.36 2.32 25.89
N HIS A 257 2.80 3.46 26.41
CA HIS A 257 2.78 3.72 27.84
C HIS A 257 1.34 3.71 28.40
N PRO A 258 1.02 2.92 29.45
CA PRO A 258 -0.34 2.75 29.95
C PRO A 258 -1.04 4.07 30.30
N ALA A 259 -0.37 4.98 31.01
CA ALA A 259 -0.94 6.28 31.39
C ALA A 259 -1.32 7.15 30.18
N VAL A 260 -0.54 7.06 29.09
CA VAL A 260 -0.82 7.80 27.84
C VAL A 260 -2.03 7.19 27.14
N ARG A 261 -2.11 5.86 27.11
CA ARG A 261 -3.24 5.13 26.53
C ARG A 261 -4.54 5.47 27.24
N GLU A 262 -4.50 5.54 28.56
CA GLU A 262 -5.65 5.98 29.37
C GLU A 262 -6.04 7.43 29.06
N ARG A 263 -5.07 8.35 29.06
CA ARG A 263 -5.29 9.76 28.75
C ARG A 263 -5.96 9.96 27.39
N PHE A 264 -5.50 9.22 26.39
CA PHE A 264 -6.05 9.27 25.03
C PHE A 264 -7.17 8.26 24.78
N ARG A 265 -7.70 7.60 25.81
CA ARG A 265 -8.80 6.60 25.75
C ARG A 265 -8.59 5.56 24.63
N ILE A 266 -7.38 5.03 24.53
CA ILE A 266 -7.03 3.98 23.58
C ILE A 266 -7.35 2.63 24.25
N PRO A 267 -8.32 1.84 23.74
CA PRO A 267 -8.69 0.55 24.31
C PRO A 267 -7.49 -0.38 24.41
N GLU A 268 -7.44 -1.19 25.47
CA GLU A 268 -6.47 -2.28 25.55
C GLU A 268 -6.66 -3.27 24.42
N ARG A 269 -5.53 -3.75 23.91
CA ARG A 269 -5.50 -4.70 22.81
C ARG A 269 -5.60 -6.11 23.39
N ILE A 270 -6.68 -6.80 23.07
CA ILE A 270 -6.85 -8.21 23.41
C ILE A 270 -5.92 -9.05 22.51
N GLN A 271 -5.07 -9.86 23.12
CA GLN A 271 -4.30 -10.87 22.39
C GLN A 271 -5.20 -12.08 22.15
N HIS A 272 -5.49 -12.37 20.89
CA HIS A 272 -6.31 -13.52 20.53
C HIS A 272 -5.44 -14.76 20.42
N PRO A 273 -5.81 -15.89 21.06
CA PRO A 273 -5.06 -17.13 20.91
C PRO A 273 -5.09 -17.59 19.43
N PRO A 274 -4.04 -18.25 18.93
CA PRO A 274 -3.98 -18.71 17.54
C PRO A 274 -5.18 -19.58 17.11
N THR A 275 -5.79 -20.30 18.07
CA THR A 275 -6.97 -21.15 17.88
C THR A 275 -8.29 -20.40 17.69
N ALA A 276 -8.38 -19.12 18.08
CA ALA A 276 -9.59 -18.31 17.90
C ALA A 276 -9.76 -17.82 16.46
N MET A 277 -8.70 -17.91 15.63
CA MET A 277 -8.75 -17.49 14.25
C MET A 277 -9.04 -18.68 13.33
N PRO A 278 -9.99 -18.56 12.38
CA PRO A 278 -10.20 -19.61 11.40
C PRO A 278 -8.91 -19.84 10.58
N PRO A 279 -8.61 -21.08 10.19
CA PRO A 279 -7.44 -21.39 9.39
C PRO A 279 -7.49 -20.57 8.10
N SER A 280 -6.48 -19.73 7.88
CA SER A 280 -6.35 -18.97 6.65
C SER A 280 -5.42 -19.71 5.70
N ASP A 281 -5.84 -19.91 4.46
CA ASP A 281 -4.97 -20.37 3.39
C ASP A 281 -3.76 -19.44 3.25
N GLY A 282 -2.58 -19.96 2.91
CA GLY A 282 -1.39 -19.12 2.73
C GLY A 282 -1.61 -18.01 1.69
N LEU A 283 -0.90 -16.88 1.80
CA LEU A 283 -1.04 -15.71 0.91
C LEU A 283 -1.07 -16.10 -0.59
N ILE A 284 -0.14 -16.97 -1.02
CA ILE A 284 -0.04 -17.45 -2.41
C ILE A 284 -1.30 -18.24 -2.82
N GLU A 285 -1.80 -19.09 -1.93
CA GLU A 285 -2.98 -19.90 -2.17
C GLU A 285 -4.25 -19.04 -2.22
N SER A 286 -4.36 -18.05 -1.34
CA SER A 286 -5.44 -17.05 -1.38
C SER A 286 -5.42 -16.23 -2.67
N MET A 287 -4.23 -15.81 -3.15
CA MET A 287 -4.08 -15.13 -4.44
C MET A 287 -4.49 -16.03 -5.61
N LYS A 288 -4.03 -17.29 -5.61
CA LYS A 288 -4.38 -18.27 -6.65
C LYS A 288 -5.88 -18.55 -6.68
N LYS A 289 -6.52 -18.70 -5.52
CA LYS A 289 -7.99 -18.84 -5.40
C LYS A 289 -8.71 -17.59 -5.90
N GLY A 290 -8.24 -16.40 -5.52
CA GLY A 290 -8.79 -15.12 -5.99
C GLY A 290 -8.76 -14.97 -7.50
N TRP A 291 -7.63 -15.30 -8.14
CA TRP A 291 -7.48 -15.23 -9.60
C TRP A 291 -8.38 -16.25 -10.31
N LYS A 292 -8.45 -17.50 -9.82
CA LYS A 292 -9.37 -18.52 -10.34
C LYS A 292 -10.84 -18.09 -10.21
N ASN A 293 -11.23 -17.53 -9.07
CA ASN A 293 -12.60 -17.08 -8.83
C ASN A 293 -12.98 -15.89 -9.73
N ALA A 294 -12.06 -14.94 -9.95
CA ALA A 294 -12.26 -13.84 -10.88
C ALA A 294 -12.40 -14.34 -12.33
N GLN A 295 -11.57 -15.31 -12.73
CA GLN A 295 -11.65 -15.92 -14.05
C GLN A 295 -12.98 -16.68 -14.25
N LEU A 296 -13.43 -17.41 -13.23
CA LEU A 296 -14.73 -18.10 -13.25
C LEU A 296 -15.90 -17.10 -13.33
N ALA A 297 -15.86 -16.02 -12.54
CA ALA A 297 -16.88 -14.97 -12.57
C ALA A 297 -16.96 -14.30 -13.95
N HIS A 298 -15.81 -14.00 -14.57
CA HIS A 298 -15.75 -13.47 -15.93
C HIS A 298 -16.34 -14.44 -16.96
N GLN A 299 -16.03 -15.74 -16.85
CA GLN A 299 -16.60 -16.76 -17.73
C GLN A 299 -18.13 -16.89 -17.58
N LEU A 300 -18.65 -16.79 -16.35
CA LEU A 300 -20.08 -16.77 -16.08
C LEU A 300 -20.76 -15.55 -16.69
N GLU A 301 -20.17 -14.36 -16.51
CA GLU A 301 -20.67 -13.11 -17.09
C GLU A 301 -20.68 -13.15 -18.63
N GLU A 302 -19.62 -13.67 -19.26
CA GLU A 302 -19.59 -13.88 -20.70
C GLU A 302 -20.68 -14.84 -21.18
N ARG A 303 -20.94 -15.93 -20.44
CA ARG A 303 -22.01 -16.87 -20.76
C ARG A 303 -23.37 -16.20 -20.65
N GLU A 304 -23.63 -15.46 -19.58
CA GLU A 304 -24.88 -14.70 -19.42
C GLU A 304 -25.07 -13.69 -20.55
N LYS A 305 -24.01 -12.97 -20.93
CA LYS A 305 -24.04 -12.00 -22.03
C LYS A 305 -24.33 -12.69 -23.37
N ARG A 306 -23.71 -13.86 -23.64
CA ARG A 306 -23.99 -14.67 -24.83
C ARG A 306 -25.43 -15.18 -24.86
N ILE A 307 -25.97 -15.63 -23.72
CA ILE A 307 -27.36 -16.08 -23.61
C ILE A 307 -28.33 -14.92 -23.86
N LYS A 308 -28.11 -13.76 -23.23
CA LYS A 308 -28.94 -12.56 -23.48
C LYS A 308 -28.90 -12.10 -24.93
N ASN A 309 -27.71 -12.16 -25.54
CA ASN A 309 -27.50 -11.76 -26.93
C ASN A 309 -27.67 -12.92 -27.93
N HIS A 310 -28.21 -14.07 -27.53
CA HIS A 310 -28.23 -15.25 -28.42
C HIS A 310 -29.07 -15.01 -29.67
N LEU A 311 -30.12 -14.19 -29.56
CA LEU A 311 -31.02 -13.85 -30.69
C LEU A 311 -30.28 -13.02 -31.75
N ASP A 312 -29.54 -12.00 -31.31
CA ASP A 312 -28.70 -11.17 -32.18
C ASP A 312 -27.55 -11.99 -32.79
N LEU A 313 -26.94 -12.89 -32.00
CA LEU A 313 -25.92 -13.83 -32.52
C LEU A 313 -26.51 -14.78 -33.58
N ALA A 314 -27.71 -15.30 -33.36
CA ALA A 314 -28.38 -16.18 -34.31
C ALA A 314 -28.76 -15.44 -35.61
N ALA A 315 -29.16 -14.17 -35.51
CA ALA A 315 -29.50 -13.33 -36.65
C ALA A 315 -28.27 -12.93 -37.50
N LYS A 316 -27.10 -12.75 -36.87
CA LYS A 316 -25.82 -12.46 -37.55
C LYS A 316 -25.13 -13.69 -38.12
N GLY A 317 -25.56 -14.89 -37.75
CA GLY A 317 -25.00 -16.14 -38.25
C GLY A 317 -25.37 -16.40 -39.72
N PRO A 318 -24.55 -17.17 -40.46
CA PRO A 318 -24.90 -17.57 -41.82
C PRO A 318 -26.16 -18.46 -41.81
N LEU A 319 -27.05 -18.24 -42.78
CA LEU A 319 -28.24 -19.07 -42.97
C LEU A 319 -27.84 -20.53 -43.18
N ARG A 320 -28.37 -21.43 -42.35
CA ARG A 320 -28.15 -22.88 -42.48
C ARG A 320 -29.33 -23.48 -43.24
N GLN A 321 -29.05 -24.33 -44.22
CA GLN A 321 -30.08 -25.11 -44.90
C GLN A 321 -30.72 -26.07 -43.88
N THR A 322 -32.05 -26.06 -43.80
CA THR A 322 -32.83 -26.97 -42.97
C THR A 322 -33.74 -27.80 -43.87
N PHE A 323 -34.01 -29.04 -43.51
CA PHE A 323 -34.87 -29.94 -44.28
C PHE A 323 -36.32 -29.87 -43.75
N THR A 324 -37.30 -29.90 -44.64
CA THR A 324 -38.74 -29.85 -44.29
C THR A 324 -39.18 -31.07 -43.46
N HIS A 325 -38.50 -32.21 -43.64
CA HIS A 325 -38.71 -33.43 -42.87
C HIS A 325 -37.39 -33.88 -42.25
N ASN A 326 -37.47 -34.61 -41.14
CA ASN A 326 -36.28 -35.15 -40.48
C ASN A 326 -35.54 -36.08 -41.46
N PRO A 327 -34.36 -35.70 -41.97
CA PRO A 327 -33.66 -36.47 -42.99
C PRO A 327 -33.12 -37.80 -42.41
N LEU A 328 -33.05 -37.92 -41.08
CA LEU A 328 -32.62 -39.13 -40.39
C LEU A 328 -33.74 -40.16 -40.21
N GLN A 329 -34.99 -39.82 -40.54
CA GLN A 329 -36.16 -40.71 -40.40
C GLN A 329 -36.69 -41.25 -41.74
N GLN A 330 -36.18 -40.79 -42.89
CA GLN A 330 -36.58 -41.33 -44.20
C GLN A 330 -35.76 -42.59 -44.52
N THR A 331 -36.36 -43.76 -44.30
CA THR A 331 -35.89 -45.01 -44.94
C THR A 331 -36.12 -44.89 -46.44
N ALA A 332 -35.06 -45.04 -47.25
CA ALA A 332 -35.12 -44.98 -48.71
C ALA A 332 -36.14 -45.99 -49.28
N PRO A 333 -36.91 -45.66 -50.33
CA PRO A 333 -37.79 -46.63 -50.97
C PRO A 333 -36.93 -47.62 -51.75
N VAL A 334 -36.93 -48.88 -51.32
CA VAL A 334 -36.27 -49.99 -52.02
C VAL A 334 -36.90 -50.11 -53.41
N ALA A 335 -36.07 -49.93 -54.43
CA ALA A 335 -36.42 -50.09 -55.83
C ALA A 335 -37.03 -51.47 -56.10
N ALA A 336 -38.04 -51.49 -56.96
CA ALA A 336 -38.75 -52.68 -57.41
C ALA A 336 -37.80 -53.76 -57.94
N ALA A 337 -37.70 -54.88 -57.21
CA ALA A 337 -37.29 -56.17 -57.75
C ALA A 337 -38.49 -57.12 -57.64
N LYS A 338 -39.20 -57.30 -58.76
CA LYS A 338 -40.17 -58.38 -58.93
C LYS A 338 -39.42 -59.71 -58.98
N SER A 339 -39.55 -60.54 -57.96
CA SER A 339 -39.44 -62.00 -58.11
C SER A 339 -40.45 -62.73 -57.21
N LYS A 340 -41.42 -63.34 -57.89
CA LYS A 340 -42.24 -64.51 -57.55
C LYS A 340 -42.85 -64.62 -56.13
N SER A 341 -44.18 -64.56 -56.15
CA SER A 341 -45.12 -65.08 -55.16
C SER A 341 -44.80 -66.51 -54.69
N ALA A 342 -44.78 -66.72 -53.37
CA ALA A 342 -45.27 -67.95 -52.75
C ALA A 342 -45.60 -67.70 -51.26
N GLY A 343 -46.91 -67.66 -50.96
CA GLY A 343 -47.46 -68.15 -49.70
C GLY A 343 -47.21 -67.33 -48.44
N ASP A 344 -48.04 -66.32 -48.20
CA ASP A 344 -48.31 -65.78 -46.87
C ASP A 344 -49.05 -66.88 -46.06
N LYS A 345 -48.30 -67.73 -45.35
CA LYS A 345 -48.86 -68.76 -44.47
C LYS A 345 -49.01 -68.19 -43.06
N ALA A 346 -50.25 -67.86 -42.71
CA ALA A 346 -50.65 -67.59 -41.34
C ALA A 346 -50.40 -68.84 -40.48
N GLN A 347 -49.66 -68.63 -39.38
CA GLN A 347 -49.47 -69.55 -38.24
C GLN A 347 -48.43 -70.68 -38.42
N PRO A 348 -47.13 -70.40 -38.17
CA PRO A 348 -46.03 -71.37 -38.30
C PRO A 348 -46.00 -72.48 -37.23
N TRP A 349 -46.95 -72.53 -36.29
CA TRP A 349 -47.03 -73.57 -35.24
C TRP A 349 -47.92 -74.77 -35.62
N LYS A 350 -48.62 -74.73 -36.76
CA LYS A 350 -49.46 -75.86 -37.21
C LYS A 350 -48.68 -77.03 -37.79
N ASP A 351 -47.39 -76.86 -38.10
CA ASP A 351 -46.53 -77.93 -38.65
C ASP A 351 -45.70 -78.66 -37.56
N THR A 352 -45.93 -78.40 -36.27
CA THR A 352 -45.17 -79.04 -35.16
C THR A 352 -46.03 -79.68 -34.07
N ILE A 353 -47.36 -79.57 -34.14
CA ILE A 353 -48.27 -80.24 -33.21
C ILE A 353 -49.39 -80.91 -34.01
N GLY A 354 -49.20 -82.21 -34.29
CA GLY A 354 -50.22 -83.21 -34.65
C GLY A 354 -51.19 -82.86 -35.77
#